data_AF-A0A9E1EKY9-F1
#
_entry.id   AF-A0A9E1EKY9-F1
#
_cell.length_a   1.000
_cell.length_b   1.000
_cell.length_c   1.000
_cell.angle_alpha   90.00
_cell.angle_beta   90.00
_cell.angle_gamma   90.00
#
_symmetry.space_group_name_H-M   'P 1'
#
loop_
_entity.id
_entity.type
_entity.pdbx_description
1 polymer ?
#
loop_
_entity_poly.entity_id
_entity_poly.type
_entity_poly.pdbx_seq_one_letter_code
_entity_poly.pdbx_strand_id
1 'polypeptide(L)' 'MRKFEVGKRYGENAVVFEIIKRTAKTITYAPIYHAGRYNESKREEKTVKIRDWGDREVFFTTGHETVEA' A
#
# COMPACT_ATOMS: atom_id res chain seq x y z
N MET A 1 -15.97 1.99 7.48
CA MET A 1 -15.29 2.11 6.18
C MET A 1 -13.90 2.70 6.36
N ARG A 2 -12.89 1.84 6.55
CA ARG A 2 -11.47 2.23 6.59
C ARG A 2 -10.98 2.55 5.19
N LYS A 3 -10.18 3.60 5.05
CA LYS A 3 -9.66 4.09 3.77
C LYS A 3 -8.17 4.29 3.86
N PHE A 4 -7.50 4.12 2.73
CA PHE A 4 -6.08 4.40 2.67
C PHE A 4 -5.81 5.89 2.79
N GLU A 5 -4.79 6.23 3.56
CA GLU A 5 -4.35 7.60 3.80
C GLU A 5 -2.97 7.83 3.16
N VAL A 6 -2.80 8.97 2.50
CA VAL A 6 -1.52 9.36 1.90
C VAL A 6 -0.48 9.59 3.00
N GLY A 7 0.74 9.08 2.79
CA GLY A 7 1.84 9.13 3.74
C GLY A 7 1.80 8.05 4.81
N LYS A 8 0.74 7.24 4.89
CA LYS A 8 0.67 6.09 5.79
C LYS A 8 1.30 4.86 5.15
N ARG A 9 1.72 3.95 6.02
CA ARG A 9 2.40 2.69 5.71
C ARG A 9 1.51 1.53 6.12
N TYR A 10 1.28 0.58 5.22
CA TYR A 10 0.39 -0.56 5.41
C TYR A 10 1.11 -1.87 5.07
N GLY A 11 0.82 -2.94 5.80
CA GLY A 11 1.45 -4.25 5.63
C GLY A 11 2.20 -4.70 6.89
N GLU A 12 2.06 -5.98 7.23
CA GLU A 12 2.60 -6.59 8.46
C GLU A 12 3.89 -7.41 8.21
N ASN A 13 4.28 -7.56 6.94
CA ASN A 13 5.36 -8.46 6.52
C ASN A 13 6.68 -7.72 6.27
N ALA A 14 7.67 -8.43 5.70
CA ALA A 14 8.98 -7.90 5.34
C ALA A 14 8.96 -6.73 4.33
N VAL A 15 7.82 -6.53 3.67
CA VAL A 15 7.55 -5.42 2.75
C VAL A 15 6.36 -4.63 3.30
N VAL A 16 6.54 -3.32 3.41
CA VAL A 16 5.52 -2.36 3.83
C VAL A 16 5.21 -1.46 2.65
N PHE A 17 3.95 -1.08 2.48
CA PHE A 17 3.50 -0.28 1.34
C PHE A 17 3.13 1.12 1.81
N GLU A 18 3.92 2.11 1.39
CA GLU A 18 3.64 3.51 1.68
C GLU A 18 2.74 4.09 0.60
N ILE A 19 1.63 4.73 1.01
CA ILE A 19 0.69 5.32 0.06
C ILE A 19 1.17 6.71 -0.34
N ILE A 20 1.49 6.89 -1.61
CA ILE A 20 1.99 8.17 -2.15
C ILE A 20 0.84 9.03 -2.66
N LYS A 21 -0.18 8.41 -3.25
CA LYS A 21 -1.35 9.10 -3.78
C LYS A 21 -2.58 8.24 -3.66
N ARG A 22 -3.70 8.85 -3.30
CA ARG A 22 -5.01 8.19 -3.24
C ARG A 22 -6.02 8.98 -4.05
N THR A 23 -6.75 8.30 -4.92
CA THR A 23 -7.89 8.85 -5.67
C THR A 23 -9.15 8.07 -5.32
N ALA A 24 -10.29 8.42 -5.92
CA ALA A 24 -11.54 7.67 -5.71
C ALA A 24 -11.51 6.23 -6.26
N LYS A 25 -10.64 5.93 -7.24
CA LYS A 25 -10.61 4.62 -7.94
C LYS A 25 -9.27 3.92 -7.87
N THR A 26 -8.20 4.65 -7.56
CA THR A 26 -6.82 4.15 -7.63
C THR A 26 -5.99 4.63 -6.47
N ILE A 27 -4.95 3.85 -6.19
CA ILE A 27 -3.93 4.16 -5.21
C ILE A 27 -2.56 3.98 -5.84
N THR A 28 -1.66 4.91 -5.55
CA THR A 28 -0.24 4.83 -5.88
C THR A 28 0.51 4.54 -4.60
N TYR A 29 1.25 3.45 -4.57
CA TYR A 29 2.03 3.02 -3.42
C TYR A 29 3.50 2.81 -3.81
N ALA A 30 4.38 2.90 -2.83
CA ALA A 30 5.78 2.52 -2.95
C ALA A 30 6.08 1.36 -1.99
N PRO A 31 6.60 0.22 -2.48
CA PRO A 31 7.06 -0.85 -1.61
C PRO A 31 8.32 -0.42 -0.86
N ILE A 32 8.34 -0.63 0.45
CA ILE A 32 9.46 -0.41 1.35
C ILE A 32 9.89 -1.78 1.86
N TYR A 33 11.07 -2.23 1.45
CA TYR A 33 11.67 -3.47 1.91
C TYR A 33 12.44 -3.21 3.20
N HIS A 34 12.38 -4.17 4.13
CA HIS A 34 13.08 -4.10 5.41
C HIS A 34 12.79 -2.81 6.20
N ALA A 35 11.52 -2.40 6.21
CA ALA A 35 11.10 -1.19 6.89
C ALA A 35 11.59 -1.15 8.34
N GLY A 36 12.23 -0.05 8.74
CA GLY A 36 12.81 0.15 10.07
C GLY A 36 14.16 -0.56 10.33
N ARG A 37 14.77 -1.20 9.31
CA ARG A 37 16.13 -1.75 9.41
C ARG A 37 17.15 -0.87 8.71
N TYR A 38 18.43 -1.09 9.00
CA TYR A 38 19.55 -0.33 8.43
C TYR A 38 19.63 -0.41 6.89
N ASN A 39 19.08 -1.47 6.29
CA ASN A 39 19.02 -1.71 4.85
C ASN A 39 17.62 -1.45 4.27
N GLU A 40 16.85 -0.53 4.86
CA GLU A 40 15.56 -0.09 4.33
C GLU A 40 15.72 0.42 2.90
N SER A 41 14.85 -0.03 1.99
CA SER A 41 14.88 0.39 0.58
C SER A 41 13.48 0.60 0.03
N LYS A 42 13.23 1.83 -0.43
CA LYS A 42 12.02 2.21 -1.15
C LYS A 42 12.18 1.88 -2.64
N ARG A 43 11.23 1.11 -3.18
CA ARG A 43 11.18 0.71 -4.59
C ARG A 43 10.27 1.63 -5.40
N GLU A 44 10.28 1.40 -6.71
CA GLU A 44 9.48 2.15 -7.68
C GLU A 44 7.99 2.16 -7.32
N GLU A 45 7.38 3.32 -7.52
CA GLU A 45 5.98 3.58 -7.26
C GLU A 45 5.09 2.84 -8.25
N LYS A 46 4.02 2.23 -7.74
CA LYS A 46 3.06 1.46 -8.55
C LYS A 46 1.66 1.98 -8.32
N THR A 47 0.89 2.09 -9.40
CA THR A 47 -0.52 2.52 -9.33
C THR A 47 -1.44 1.34 -9.61
N VAL A 48 -2.40 1.11 -8.71
CA VAL A 48 -3.37 0.01 -8.81
C VAL A 48 -4.78 0.50 -8.48
N LYS A 49 -5.78 -0.31 -8.81
CA LYS A 49 -7.19 0.00 -8.51
C LYS A 49 -7.49 -0.31 -7.04
N ILE A 50 -8.27 0.58 -6.42
CA ILE A 50 -8.87 0.34 -5.11
C ILE A 50 -10.08 -0.58 -5.29
N ARG A 51 -10.26 -1.52 -4.37
CA ARG A 51 -11.43 -2.39 -4.26
C ARG A 51 -12.14 -2.05 -2.95
N ASP A 52 -13.44 -1.83 -3.04
CA ASP A 52 -14.29 -1.64 -1.88
C ASP A 52 -14.81 -3.00 -1.42
N TRP A 53 -14.53 -3.38 -0.16
CA TRP A 53 -15.05 -4.59 0.48
C TRP A 53 -16.11 -4.23 1.54
N GLY A 54 -16.75 -3.06 1.43
CA GLY A 54 -17.77 -2.55 2.35
C GLY A 54 -17.19 -1.95 3.63
N ASP A 55 -16.52 -2.76 4.46
CA ASP A 55 -15.96 -2.28 5.74
C ASP A 55 -14.59 -1.58 5.57
N ARG A 56 -13.85 -1.93 4.51
CA ARG A 56 -12.50 -1.42 4.23
C ARG A 56 -12.20 -1.35 2.74
N GLU A 57 -11.33 -0.42 2.39
CA GLU A 57 -10.66 -0.41 1.10
C GLU A 57 -9.51 -1.44 1.11
N VAL A 58 -9.37 -2.18 0.01
CA VAL A 58 -8.23 -3.06 -0.24
C VAL A 58 -7.64 -2.80 -1.62
N PHE A 59 -6.36 -3.11 -1.80
CA PHE A 59 -5.75 -3.20 -3.12
C PHE A 59 -4.85 -4.42 -3.22
N PHE A 60 -4.62 -4.88 -4.45
CA PHE A 60 -3.71 -5.98 -4.72
C PHE A 60 -2.40 -5.43 -5.26
N THR A 61 -1.28 -5.83 -4.66
CA THR A 61 0.04 -5.46 -5.14
C THR A 61 0.33 -6.18 -6.46
N THR A 62 1.34 -5.72 -7.20
CA THR A 62 1.79 -6.46 -8.40
C THR A 62 2.38 -7.84 -8.06
N GLY A 63 2.70 -8.08 -6.78
CA GLY A 63 3.14 -9.38 -6.26
C GLY A 63 2.00 -10.28 -5.79
N HIS A 64 0.74 -9.93 -6.09
CA HIS A 64 -0.47 -10.65 -5.69
C HIS A 64 -0.75 -10.68 -4.17
N GLU A 65 -0.16 -9.75 -3.42
CA GLU A 65 -0.47 -9.58 -2.00
C GLU A 65 -1.70 -8.68 -1.83
N THR A 66 -2.54 -8.98 -0.86
CA THR A 66 -3.70 -8.14 -0.49
C THR A 66 -3.28 -7.17 0.60
N VAL A 67 -3.45 -5.88 0.35
CA VAL A 67 -3.17 -4.82 1.32
C VAL A 67 -4.48 -4.18 1.72
N GLU A 68 -4.64 -3.95 3.02
CA GLU A 68 -5.89 -3.53 3.65
C GLU A 68 -5.67 -2.21 4.41
N ALA A 69 -6.70 -1.36 4.41
CA ALA A 69 -6.68 -0.05 5.09
C ALA A 69 -6.98 -0.12 6.60
#